data_AF-A0AAZ3RUP9-F1
#
_entry.id   AF-A0AAZ3RUP9-F1
#
_cell.length_a   1.000
_cell.length_b   1.000
_cell.length_c   1.000
_cell.angle_alpha   90.00
_cell.angle_beta   90.00
_cell.angle_gamma   90.00
#
_symmetry.space_group_name_H-M   'P 1'
#
loop_
_entity.id
_entity.type
_entity.pdbx_description
1 polymer ?
#
loop_
_entity_poly.entity_id
_entity_poly.type
_entity_poly.pdbx_seq_one_letter_code
_entity_poly.pdbx_strand_id
1 'polypeptide(L)'
;MEFAKRHLKDSQTMRNKIIFGLNAKCHIWRKPGTISIVKHGGGSIMLWGCFSVAATGKLVRIEGKMNGAKYREILDENLLQGAQNLRLG
;
A
#
# COMPACT_ATOMS: atom_id res chain seq x y z
N MET A 1 22.29 3.68 -5.69
CA MET A 1 22.54 2.71 -4.60
C MET A 1 22.78 3.36 -3.22
N GLU A 2 22.87 4.69 -3.11
CA GLU A 2 23.22 5.35 -1.85
C GLU A 2 22.27 5.06 -0.67
N PHE A 3 20.97 4.92 -0.94
CA PHE A 3 19.99 4.51 0.07
C PHE A 3 20.31 3.12 0.66
N ALA A 4 20.54 2.12 -0.20
CA ALA A 4 20.83 0.76 0.24
C ALA A 4 22.13 0.66 1.07
N LYS A 5 23.17 1.41 0.69
CA LYS A 5 24.43 1.45 1.43
C LYS A 5 24.27 2.05 2.83
N ARG A 6 23.46 3.11 2.97
CA ARG A 6 23.19 3.77 4.25
C ARG A 6 22.41 2.89 5.22
N HIS A 7 21.43 2.13 4.72
CA HIS A 7 20.52 1.34 5.54
C HIS A 7 20.92 -0.15 5.68
N LEU A 8 22.08 -0.54 5.13
CA LEU A 8 22.57 -1.92 5.16
C LEU A 8 22.79 -2.43 6.60
N LYS A 9 23.26 -1.54 7.49
CA LYS A 9 23.58 -1.85 8.89
C LYS A 9 22.46 -1.52 9.89
N ASP A 10 21.29 -1.12 9.41
CA ASP A 10 20.16 -0.80 10.29
C ASP A 10 19.79 -2.02 11.15
N SER A 11 19.58 -1.79 12.44
CA SER A 11 19.19 -2.84 13.39
C SER A 11 17.81 -3.40 13.03
N GLN A 12 17.57 -4.66 13.41
CA GLN A 12 16.24 -5.28 13.22
C GLN A 12 15.14 -4.47 13.91
N THR A 13 15.42 -3.89 15.07
CA THR A 13 14.49 -3.00 15.78
C THR A 13 14.12 -1.75 14.97
N MET A 14 15.08 -1.18 14.24
CA MET A 14 14.79 -0.05 13.33
C MET A 14 13.96 -0.51 12.13
N ARG A 15 14.30 -1.65 11.53
CA ARG A 15 13.58 -2.20 10.37
C ARG A 15 12.13 -2.56 10.70
N ASN A 16 11.87 -3.06 11.89
CA ASN A 16 10.53 -3.43 12.33
C ASN A 16 9.60 -2.23 12.57
N LYS A 17 10.16 -1.01 12.70
CA LYS A 17 9.40 0.24 12.84
C LYS A 17 9.03 0.87 11.49
N ILE A 18 9.47 0.32 10.37
CA ILE A 18 9.19 0.85 9.03
C ILE A 18 7.81 0.39 8.58
N ILE A 19 6.98 1.36 8.18
CA ILE A 19 5.69 1.12 7.54
C ILE A 19 5.86 1.33 6.03
N PHE A 20 5.52 0.31 5.26
CA PHE A 20 5.50 0.39 3.80
C PHE A 20 4.08 0.71 3.32
N GLY A 21 3.93 1.71 2.47
CA GLY A 21 2.68 2.02 1.79
C GLY A 21 2.69 1.52 0.35
N LEU A 22 1.61 0.85 -0.08
CA LEU A 22 1.39 0.49 -1.47
C LEU A 22 0.12 1.17 -1.98
N ASN A 23 0.24 1.88 -3.10
CA ASN A 23 -0.92 2.28 -3.90
C ASN A 23 -0.94 1.46 -5.18
N ALA A 24 -1.89 0.54 -5.26
CA ALA A 24 -2.04 -0.37 -6.38
C ALA A 24 -3.40 -0.21 -7.04
N LYS A 25 -3.40 -0.23 -8.37
CA LYS A 25 -4.61 -0.32 -9.19
C LYS A 25 -4.85 -1.79 -9.51
N CYS A 26 -5.90 -2.38 -8.94
CA CYS A 26 -6.27 -3.77 -9.16
C CYS A 26 -7.37 -3.86 -10.23
N HIS A 27 -7.25 -4.86 -11.10
CA HIS A 27 -8.21 -5.20 -12.15
C HIS A 27 -8.84 -6.56 -11.82
N ILE A 28 -10.18 -6.62 -11.80
CA ILE A 28 -10.93 -7.83 -11.46
C ILE A 28 -11.48 -8.43 -12.75
N TRP A 29 -11.31 -9.74 -12.94
CA TRP A 29 -11.73 -10.46 -14.15
C TRP A 29 -12.79 -11.52 -13.83
N ARG A 30 -13.74 -11.74 -14.75
CA ARG A 30 -14.53 -12.99 -14.85
C ARG A 30 -14.13 -13.66 -16.18
N LYS A 31 -13.75 -14.94 -16.17
CA LYS A 31 -13.24 -15.68 -17.35
C LYS A 31 -14.29 -16.67 -17.88
N PRO A 32 -14.31 -17.02 -19.20
CA PRO A 32 -13.15 -17.60 -19.90
C PRO A 32 -12.88 -17.15 -21.35
N GLY A 33 -11.60 -17.21 -21.79
CA GLY A 33 -11.33 -17.52 -23.21
C GLY A 33 -10.12 -16.91 -23.95
N THR A 34 -9.58 -15.73 -23.65
CA THR A 34 -8.56 -15.14 -24.55
C THR A 34 -7.55 -14.24 -23.86
N ILE A 35 -6.29 -14.30 -24.31
CA ILE A 35 -5.15 -13.51 -23.84
C ILE A 35 -5.14 -12.16 -24.55
N SER A 36 -5.02 -11.06 -23.81
CA SER A 36 -4.59 -9.76 -24.34
C SER A 36 -3.78 -9.00 -23.30
N ILE A 37 -2.66 -8.43 -23.76
CA ILE A 37 -1.70 -7.63 -22.99
C ILE A 37 -2.16 -6.15 -23.03
N VAL A 38 -3.46 -5.87 -22.88
CA VAL A 38 -4.01 -4.50 -22.89
C VAL A 38 -5.17 -4.40 -21.89
N LYS A 39 -5.32 -3.20 -21.29
CA LYS A 39 -6.42 -2.84 -20.37
C LYS A 39 -7.78 -2.98 -21.09
N HIS A 40 -8.56 -4.01 -20.75
CA HIS A 40 -9.95 -4.14 -21.22
C HIS A 40 -10.92 -3.34 -20.32
N GLY A 41 -11.99 -2.82 -20.95
CA GLY A 41 -12.94 -1.82 -20.44
C GLY A 41 -13.82 -2.19 -19.23
N GLY A 42 -13.48 -3.23 -18.47
CA GLY A 42 -14.21 -3.68 -17.28
C GLY A 42 -13.99 -2.84 -16.00
N GLY A 43 -13.41 -1.64 -16.13
CA GLY A 43 -13.11 -0.76 -15.01
C GLY A 43 -11.86 -1.17 -14.20
N SER A 44 -11.62 -0.45 -13.11
CA SER A 44 -10.49 -0.69 -12.21
C SER A 44 -10.76 -0.11 -10.82
N ILE A 45 -10.25 -0.77 -9.79
CA ILE A 45 -10.27 -0.27 -8.41
C ILE A 45 -8.86 0.20 -8.01
N MET A 46 -8.79 1.30 -7.27
CA MET A 46 -7.55 1.79 -6.66
C MET A 46 -7.62 1.55 -5.15
N LEU A 47 -6.54 1.01 -4.58
CA LEU A 47 -6.45 0.67 -3.16
C LEU A 47 -5.18 1.27 -2.57
N TRP A 48 -5.28 1.79 -1.35
CA TRP A 48 -4.15 2.12 -0.49
C TRP A 48 -4.09 1.15 0.67
N GLY A 49 -2.89 0.67 1.01
CA GLY A 49 -2.68 -0.11 2.21
C GLY A 49 -1.29 0.09 2.76
N CYS A 50 -1.13 -0.22 4.04
CA CYS A 50 0.16 -0.20 4.70
C CYS A 50 0.48 -1.56 5.34
N PHE A 51 1.76 -1.90 5.46
CA PHE A 51 2.21 -3.13 6.13
C PHE A 51 3.55 -2.92 6.86
N SER A 52 3.79 -3.72 7.88
CA SER A 52 5.07 -3.87 8.58
C SER A 52 5.54 -5.31 8.45
N VAL A 53 6.75 -5.61 8.96
CA VAL A 53 7.23 -6.98 9.03
C VAL A 53 6.32 -7.85 9.92
N ALA A 54 5.69 -7.26 10.93
CA ALA A 54 4.92 -7.99 11.93
C ALA A 54 3.45 -8.18 11.56
N ALA A 55 2.86 -7.27 10.78
CA ALA A 55 1.43 -7.31 10.48
C ALA A 55 1.06 -6.49 9.23
N THR A 56 -0.18 -6.67 8.78
CA THR A 56 -0.78 -5.89 7.70
C THR A 56 -1.72 -4.84 8.29
N GLY A 57 -1.66 -3.63 7.75
CA GLY A 57 -2.54 -2.52 8.10
C GLY A 57 -3.82 -2.53 7.28
N LYS A 58 -4.62 -1.48 7.43
CA LYS A 58 -5.93 -1.36 6.77
C LYS A 58 -5.76 -1.15 5.26
N LEU A 59 -6.64 -1.80 4.48
CA LEU A 59 -6.75 -1.59 3.04
C LEU A 59 -7.94 -0.67 2.76
N VAL A 60 -7.69 0.45 2.08
CA VAL A 60 -8.65 1.53 1.83
C VAL A 60 -8.90 1.64 0.33
N ARG A 61 -10.18 1.59 -0.07
CA ARG A 61 -10.57 1.86 -1.45
C ARG A 61 -10.53 3.36 -1.72
N ILE A 62 -9.88 3.75 -2.82
CA ILE A 62 -9.80 5.12 -3.28
C ILE A 62 -10.78 5.32 -4.43
N GLU A 63 -11.64 6.32 -4.28
CA GLU A 63 -12.55 6.73 -5.35
C GLU A 63 -11.95 7.83 -6.22
N GLY A 64 -11.99 7.59 -7.53
CA GLY A 64 -11.41 8.46 -8.54
C GLY A 64 -9.88 8.47 -8.52
N LYS A 65 -9.28 9.57 -8.98
CA LYS A 65 -7.83 9.76 -9.00
C LYS A 65 -7.35 10.21 -7.62
N MET A 66 -6.32 9.57 -7.10
CA MET A 66 -5.63 10.06 -5.90
C MET A 66 -4.97 11.42 -6.18
N ASN A 67 -5.14 12.36 -5.26
CA ASN A 67 -4.44 13.63 -5.21
C ASN A 67 -3.78 13.81 -3.83
N GLY A 68 -2.95 14.84 -3.66
CA GLY A 68 -2.22 15.06 -2.42
C GLY A 68 -3.11 15.28 -1.19
N ALA A 69 -4.25 15.98 -1.36
CA ALA A 69 -5.20 16.22 -0.28
C ALA A 69 -5.85 14.92 0.22
N LYS A 70 -6.38 14.10 -0.71
CA LYS A 70 -6.95 12.78 -0.41
C LYS A 70 -5.92 11.84 0.20
N TYR A 71 -4.66 11.91 -0.25
CA TYR A 71 -3.60 11.10 0.35
C TYR A 71 -3.36 11.47 1.81
N ARG A 72 -3.34 12.77 2.12
CA ARG A 72 -3.17 13.25 3.50
C ARG A 72 -4.36 12.87 4.39
N GLU A 73 -5.59 12.99 3.89
CA GLU A 73 -6.80 12.53 4.59
C GLU A 73 -6.74 11.03 4.92
N ILE A 74 -6.36 10.19 3.95
CA ILE A 74 -6.18 8.74 4.17
C ILE A 74 -5.10 8.47 5.23
N LEU A 75 -4.00 9.24 5.23
CA LEU A 75 -2.98 9.11 6.27
C LEU A 75 -3.54 9.52 7.63
N ASP A 76 -4.16 10.69 7.76
CA ASP A 76 -4.66 11.18 9.05
C ASP A 76 -5.69 10.22 9.66
N GLU A 77 -6.57 9.64 8.84
CA GLU A 77 -7.58 8.68 9.29
C GLU A 77 -7.02 7.28 9.63
N ASN A 78 -5.99 6.82 8.92
CA ASN A 78 -5.59 5.40 8.96
C ASN A 78 -4.19 5.17 9.56
N LEU A 79 -3.39 6.22 9.78
CA LEU A 79 -2.01 6.08 10.24
C LEU A 79 -1.93 5.61 11.70
N LEU A 80 -2.69 6.22 12.61
CA LEU A 80 -2.66 5.87 14.03
C LEU A 80 -3.21 4.46 14.26
N GLN A 81 -4.40 4.17 13.71
CA GLN A 81 -5.00 2.84 13.78
C GLN A 81 -4.14 1.80 13.06
N GLY A 82 -3.53 2.18 11.94
CA GLY A 82 -2.55 1.37 11.23
C GLY A 82 -1.37 1.02 12.12
N ALA A 83 -0.74 1.98 12.79
CA ALA A 83 0.41 1.73 13.66
C ALA A 83 0.09 0.75 14.81
N GLN A 84 -1.11 0.85 15.41
CA GLN A 84 -1.58 -0.11 16.41
C GLN A 84 -1.76 -1.51 15.82
N ASN A 85 -2.43 -1.62 14.67
CA ASN A 85 -2.64 -2.89 13.99
C ASN A 85 -1.33 -3.52 13.53
N LEU A 86 -0.33 -2.69 13.22
CA LEU A 86 1.01 -3.08 12.79
C LEU A 86 1.92 -3.53 13.94
N ARG A 87 1.41 -3.57 15.17
CA ARG A 87 2.13 -3.99 16.39
C ARG A 87 3.44 -3.24 16.61
N LEU A 88 3.42 -1.93 16.35
CA LEU A 88 4.60 -1.06 16.45
C LEU A 88 4.87 -0.56 17.89
N GLY A 89 4.42 -1.30 18.89
CA GLY A 89 4.57 -1.01 20.32
C GLY A 89 5.78 -1.70 20.94
#